data_AF-A0A6L6FDT0-F1
#
_entry.id   AF-A0A6L6FDT0-F1
#
_cell.length_a   1.000
_cell.length_b   1.000
_cell.length_c   1.000
_cell.angle_alpha   90.00
_cell.angle_beta   90.00
_cell.angle_gamma   90.00
#
_symmetry.space_group_name_H-M   'P 1'
#
loop_
_entity.id
_entity.type
_entity.pdbx_description
1 polymer ?
#
loop_
_entity_poly.entity_id
_entity_poly.type
_entity_poly.pdbx_seq_one_letter_code
_entity_poly.pdbx_strand_id
1 'polypeptide(L)'
;MLFQVGEIAEKTGLTIRTLHHYEEIGLLLPTARTDAGYRLYNMQCIERLTQIQMLRQVGVKLKDIGELLNGHSGDISLLLQERISLLTEQMKQIEKLRSRLERLQQQMQQGDNPTQADWFSLLEMMSMFDKYFTPQELEQLPLYTANTLKNQEWQQRVATVKSLMEKGESPKSAEVQAVGVEWMTALERDTGGNPDFFARLNQIHLTDNELMFSTGITEAMIDFVARGFSEYQLSRFKPHLTAEQFTVVSQHYFESGKVWPEFISGIYNALKAGDAPDSPNVQKLAGMWLTMFNQFTGGDPLLQEKIRTIYREDPVISQGTWMTPEIGQYLFSAISFLLAKQ
;
A
#
# COMPACT_ATOMS: atom_id res chain seq x y z
N MET A 1 -14.00 -55.06 -9.66
CA MET A 1 -13.88 -55.03 -11.14
C MET A 1 -12.67 -54.17 -11.48
N LEU A 2 -11.86 -54.60 -12.45
CA LEU A 2 -10.68 -53.86 -12.92
C LEU A 2 -10.94 -53.42 -14.37
N PHE A 3 -10.61 -52.17 -14.66
CA PHE A 3 -10.80 -51.52 -15.96
C PHE A 3 -9.45 -51.22 -16.61
N GLN A 4 -9.35 -51.44 -17.91
CA GLN A 4 -8.18 -50.98 -18.67
C GLN A 4 -8.21 -49.47 -18.87
N VAL A 5 -7.06 -48.89 -19.23
CA VAL A 5 -6.91 -47.43 -19.43
C VAL A 5 -7.89 -46.86 -20.48
N GLY A 6 -8.26 -47.64 -21.50
CA GLY A 6 -9.25 -47.22 -22.50
C GLY A 6 -10.68 -47.16 -21.94
N GLU A 7 -11.07 -48.15 -21.14
CA GLU A 7 -12.42 -48.23 -20.56
C GLU A 7 -12.64 -47.15 -19.49
N ILE A 8 -11.60 -46.83 -18.69
CA ILE A 8 -11.69 -45.76 -17.71
C ILE A 8 -11.67 -44.36 -18.36
N ALA A 9 -10.94 -44.20 -19.47
CA ALA A 9 -10.96 -42.98 -20.28
C ALA A 9 -12.38 -42.70 -20.82
N GLU A 10 -13.04 -43.73 -21.37
CA GLU A 10 -14.41 -43.62 -21.87
C GLU A 10 -15.40 -43.30 -20.74
N LYS A 11 -15.30 -43.99 -19.60
CA LYS A 11 -16.20 -43.78 -18.45
C LYS A 11 -16.06 -42.41 -17.79
N THR A 12 -14.87 -41.83 -17.79
CA THR A 12 -14.58 -40.54 -17.12
C THR A 12 -14.56 -39.36 -18.09
N GLY A 13 -14.66 -39.61 -19.41
CA GLY A 13 -14.53 -38.57 -20.44
C GLY A 13 -13.14 -37.96 -20.52
N LEU A 14 -12.12 -38.59 -19.93
CA LEU A 14 -10.73 -38.14 -19.96
C LEU A 14 -9.98 -38.80 -21.11
N THR A 15 -9.00 -38.08 -21.66
CA THR A 15 -8.09 -38.70 -22.65
C THR A 15 -7.11 -39.64 -21.97
N ILE A 16 -6.69 -40.69 -22.67
CA ILE A 16 -5.62 -41.60 -22.22
C ILE A 16 -4.35 -40.81 -21.85
N ARG A 17 -4.04 -39.74 -22.60
CA ARG A 17 -2.92 -38.82 -22.31
C ARG A 17 -3.07 -38.14 -20.95
N THR A 18 -4.29 -37.68 -20.59
CA THR A 18 -4.55 -37.07 -19.29
C THR A 18 -4.35 -38.07 -18.15
N LEU A 19 -4.75 -39.33 -18.33
CA LEU A 19 -4.57 -40.38 -17.34
C LEU A 19 -3.08 -40.73 -17.14
N HIS A 20 -2.29 -40.77 -18.22
CA HIS A 20 -0.84 -40.94 -18.12
C HIS A 20 -0.17 -39.76 -17.42
N HIS A 21 -0.58 -38.53 -17.74
CA HIS A 21 -0.07 -37.36 -17.05
C HIS A 21 -0.37 -37.40 -15.54
N TYR A 22 -1.57 -37.84 -15.15
CA TYR A 22 -1.93 -37.99 -13.73
C TYR A 22 -1.13 -39.09 -13.03
N GLU A 23 -0.73 -40.15 -13.73
CA GLU A 23 0.19 -41.16 -13.21
C GLU A 23 1.61 -40.61 -13.05
N GLU A 24 2.12 -39.88 -14.04
CA GLU A 24 3.46 -39.28 -14.03
C GLU A 24 3.67 -38.33 -12.83
N ILE A 25 2.65 -37.54 -12.49
CA ILE A 25 2.68 -36.61 -11.36
C ILE A 25 2.24 -37.25 -10.03
N GLY A 26 1.99 -38.57 -10.00
CA GLY A 26 1.59 -39.30 -8.80
C GLY A 26 0.16 -39.03 -8.32
N LEU A 27 -0.67 -38.36 -9.12
CA LEU A 27 -2.04 -38.00 -8.79
C LEU A 27 -3.01 -39.19 -8.91
N LEU A 28 -2.76 -40.12 -9.84
CA LEU A 28 -3.52 -41.36 -9.99
C LEU A 28 -2.59 -42.52 -10.34
N LEU A 29 -2.47 -43.50 -9.45
CA LEU A 29 -1.68 -44.71 -9.70
C LEU A 29 -2.58 -45.87 -10.15
N PRO A 30 -2.13 -46.72 -11.10
CA PRO A 30 -2.84 -47.93 -11.47
C PRO A 30 -2.87 -48.90 -10.29
N THR A 31 -4.01 -49.57 -10.10
CA THR A 31 -4.20 -50.57 -9.03
C THR A 31 -3.35 -51.82 -9.27
N ALA A 32 -3.19 -52.21 -10.54
CA ALA A 32 -2.36 -53.36 -10.93
C ALA A 32 -1.88 -53.19 -12.38
N ARG A 33 -1.00 -54.11 -12.79
CA ARG A 33 -0.60 -54.28 -14.19
C ARG A 33 -0.83 -55.74 -14.60
N THR A 34 -1.21 -55.98 -15.86
CA THR A 34 -1.28 -57.34 -16.42
C THR A 34 0.12 -57.88 -16.70
N ASP A 35 0.23 -59.20 -16.93
CA ASP A 35 1.50 -59.85 -17.32
C ASP A 35 2.08 -59.28 -18.63
N ALA A 36 1.22 -58.75 -19.51
CA ALA A 36 1.60 -58.06 -20.74
C ALA A 36 1.91 -56.55 -20.54
N GLY A 37 1.87 -56.05 -19.30
CA GLY A 37 2.23 -54.67 -18.95
C GLY A 37 1.10 -53.63 -19.03
N TYR A 38 -0.15 -54.05 -19.29
CA TYR A 38 -1.29 -53.13 -19.36
C TYR A 38 -1.73 -52.64 -17.97
N ARG A 39 -2.12 -51.38 -17.86
CA ARG A 39 -2.57 -50.74 -16.62
C ARG A 39 -4.02 -51.11 -16.29
N LEU A 40 -4.26 -51.44 -15.03
CA LEU A 40 -5.58 -51.79 -14.51
C LEU A 40 -5.98 -50.84 -13.38
N TYR A 41 -7.20 -50.35 -13.43
CA TYR A 41 -7.78 -49.39 -12.48
C TYR A 41 -9.04 -49.97 -11.83
N ASN A 42 -9.18 -49.81 -10.52
CA ASN A 42 -10.37 -50.24 -9.79
C ASN A 42 -11.43 -49.12 -9.70
N MET A 43 -12.53 -49.37 -8.99
CA MET A 43 -13.59 -48.38 -8.81
C MET A 43 -13.15 -47.15 -8.01
N GLN A 44 -12.23 -47.31 -7.06
CA GLN A 44 -11.68 -46.19 -6.28
C GLN A 44 -10.88 -45.22 -7.16
N CYS A 45 -10.21 -45.71 -8.20
CA CYS A 45 -9.58 -44.86 -9.20
C CYS A 45 -10.60 -43.99 -9.93
N ILE A 46 -11.80 -44.51 -10.22
CA ILE A 46 -12.88 -43.74 -10.85
C ILE A 46 -13.40 -42.66 -9.89
N GLU A 47 -13.64 -43.00 -8.62
CA GLU A 47 -14.06 -42.03 -7.60
C GLU A 47 -13.03 -40.90 -7.44
N ARG A 48 -11.75 -41.25 -7.37
CA ARG A 48 -10.65 -40.28 -7.30
C ARG A 48 -10.60 -39.38 -8.55
N LEU A 49 -10.79 -39.95 -9.74
CA LEU A 49 -10.85 -39.17 -10.99
C LEU A 49 -12.02 -38.18 -10.99
N THR A 50 -13.19 -38.58 -10.51
CA THR A 50 -14.35 -37.71 -10.35
C THR A 50 -14.07 -36.55 -9.40
N GLN A 51 -13.40 -36.81 -8.26
CA GLN A 51 -12.99 -35.77 -7.31
C GLN A 51 -11.98 -34.80 -7.93
N ILE A 52 -10.97 -35.30 -8.66
CA ILE A 52 -10.01 -34.46 -9.39
C ILE A 52 -10.73 -33.56 -10.40
N GLN A 53 -11.70 -34.09 -11.14
CA GLN A 53 -12.47 -33.31 -12.11
C GLN A 53 -13.29 -32.21 -11.44
N MET A 54 -13.99 -32.51 -10.34
CA MET A 54 -14.76 -31.51 -9.58
C MET A 54 -13.86 -30.38 -9.06
N LEU A 55 -12.71 -30.72 -8.45
CA LEU A 55 -11.76 -29.74 -7.92
C LEU A 55 -11.14 -28.88 -9.04
N ARG A 56 -10.88 -29.47 -10.21
CA ARG A 56 -10.46 -28.70 -11.39
C ARG A 56 -11.53 -27.77 -11.91
N GLN A 57 -12.81 -28.18 -11.90
CA GLN A 57 -13.92 -27.34 -12.36
C GLN A 57 -14.10 -26.10 -11.48
N VAL A 58 -13.86 -26.20 -10.17
CA VAL A 58 -13.90 -25.04 -9.26
C VAL A 58 -12.59 -24.23 -9.23
N GLY A 59 -11.61 -24.61 -10.05
CA GLY A 59 -10.40 -23.84 -10.32
C GLY A 59 -9.21 -24.14 -9.41
N VAL A 60 -9.19 -25.27 -8.70
CA VAL A 60 -8.02 -25.70 -7.91
C VAL A 60 -6.91 -26.17 -8.85
N LYS A 61 -5.66 -25.78 -8.58
CA LYS A 61 -4.53 -26.17 -9.40
C LYS A 61 -4.21 -27.65 -9.19
N LEU A 62 -3.74 -28.29 -10.25
CA LEU A 62 -3.53 -29.74 -10.30
C LEU A 62 -2.53 -30.28 -9.26
N LYS A 63 -1.54 -29.44 -8.87
CA LYS A 63 -0.55 -29.75 -7.83
C LYS A 63 -1.21 -29.86 -6.45
N ASP A 64 -2.10 -28.93 -6.13
CA ASP A 64 -2.75 -28.83 -4.81
C ASP A 64 -3.80 -29.95 -4.62
N ILE A 65 -4.43 -30.39 -5.73
CA ILE A 65 -5.39 -31.52 -5.73
C ILE A 65 -4.77 -32.80 -5.17
N GLY A 66 -3.49 -33.06 -5.44
CA GLY A 66 -2.80 -34.25 -4.93
C GLY A 66 -2.68 -34.25 -3.41
N GLU A 67 -2.30 -33.11 -2.83
CA GLU A 67 -2.15 -32.93 -1.38
C GLU A 67 -3.50 -33.04 -0.65
N LEU A 68 -4.54 -32.47 -1.26
CA LEU A 68 -5.92 -32.49 -0.75
C LEU A 68 -6.53 -33.89 -0.65
N LEU A 69 -6.38 -34.68 -1.71
CA LEU A 69 -6.98 -36.01 -1.79
C LEU A 69 -6.22 -37.08 -0.99
N ASN A 70 -5.07 -36.74 -0.41
CA ASN A 70 -4.22 -37.67 0.33
C ASN A 70 -4.41 -37.62 1.86
N GLY A 71 -5.38 -36.85 2.39
CA GLY A 71 -5.87 -37.06 3.78
C GLY A 71 -6.06 -35.82 4.67
N HIS A 72 -5.97 -34.60 4.16
CA HIS A 72 -6.24 -33.40 4.95
C HIS A 72 -7.65 -32.86 4.66
N SER A 73 -8.70 -33.54 5.13
CA SER A 73 -10.10 -33.12 4.88
C SER A 73 -10.42 -31.71 5.41
N GLY A 74 -9.71 -31.24 6.43
CA GLY A 74 -9.77 -29.85 6.91
C GLY A 74 -9.21 -28.82 5.92
N ASP A 75 -8.32 -29.24 5.03
CA ASP A 75 -7.65 -28.41 4.02
C ASP A 75 -8.58 -28.09 2.83
N ILE A 76 -9.45 -29.04 2.44
CA ILE A 76 -10.41 -28.83 1.35
C ILE A 76 -11.40 -27.71 1.67
N SER A 77 -11.98 -27.70 2.87
CA SER A 77 -12.93 -26.66 3.25
C SER A 77 -12.28 -25.29 3.31
N LEU A 78 -11.03 -25.19 3.80
CA LEU A 78 -10.27 -23.96 3.86
C LEU A 78 -9.89 -23.45 2.47
N LEU A 79 -9.38 -24.31 1.58
CA LEU A 79 -9.06 -23.92 0.21
C LEU A 79 -10.28 -23.52 -0.61
N LEU A 80 -11.42 -24.20 -0.41
CA LEU A 80 -12.68 -23.77 -1.02
C LEU A 80 -13.12 -22.41 -0.49
N GLN A 81 -12.96 -22.14 0.81
CA GLN A 81 -13.26 -20.84 1.40
C GLN A 81 -12.33 -19.74 0.89
N GLU A 82 -11.02 -19.98 0.77
CA GLU A 82 -10.06 -19.07 0.14
C GLU A 82 -10.42 -18.80 -1.33
N ARG A 83 -10.80 -19.84 -2.07
CA ARG A 83 -11.22 -19.71 -3.46
C ARG A 83 -12.51 -18.91 -3.61
N ILE A 84 -13.49 -19.15 -2.75
CA ILE A 84 -14.75 -18.38 -2.68
C ILE A 84 -14.42 -16.91 -2.38
N SER A 85 -13.54 -16.63 -1.42
CA SER A 85 -13.12 -15.27 -1.09
C SER A 85 -12.47 -14.57 -2.29
N LEU A 86 -11.56 -15.26 -2.99
CA LEU A 86 -10.90 -14.72 -4.18
C LEU A 86 -11.87 -14.46 -5.33
N LEU A 87 -12.81 -15.38 -5.59
CA LEU A 87 -13.85 -15.20 -6.60
C LEU A 87 -14.81 -14.07 -6.23
N THR A 88 -15.16 -13.95 -4.94
CA THR A 88 -16.01 -12.87 -4.43
C THR A 88 -15.34 -11.52 -4.66
N GLU A 89 -14.03 -11.41 -4.42
CA GLU A 89 -13.28 -10.20 -4.69
C GLU A 89 -13.25 -9.89 -6.19
N GLN A 90 -12.96 -10.87 -7.05
CA GLN A 90 -13.04 -10.71 -8.50
C GLN A 90 -14.44 -10.23 -8.96
N MET A 91 -15.51 -10.75 -8.37
CA MET A 91 -16.87 -10.31 -8.66
C MET A 91 -17.08 -8.84 -8.29
N LYS A 92 -16.62 -8.39 -7.11
CA LYS A 92 -16.69 -6.98 -6.73
C LYS A 92 -15.93 -6.09 -7.70
N GLN A 93 -14.75 -6.53 -8.15
CA GLN A 93 -13.93 -5.79 -9.11
C GLN A 93 -14.66 -5.65 -10.46
N ILE A 94 -15.23 -6.74 -10.97
CA ILE A 94 -16.01 -6.75 -12.21
C ILE A 94 -17.27 -5.87 -12.08
N GLU A 95 -17.96 -5.93 -10.95
CA GLU A 95 -19.15 -5.11 -10.66
C GLU A 95 -18.81 -3.61 -10.61
N LYS A 96 -17.68 -3.26 -10.00
CA LYS A 96 -17.15 -1.89 -9.97
C LYS A 96 -16.77 -1.41 -11.37
N LEU A 97 -16.22 -2.26 -12.23
CA LEU A 97 -15.96 -1.93 -13.63
C LEU A 97 -17.27 -1.74 -14.41
N ARG A 98 -18.25 -2.62 -14.22
CA ARG A 98 -19.57 -2.53 -14.87
C ARG A 98 -20.26 -1.20 -14.58
N SER A 99 -20.39 -0.85 -13.30
CA SER A 99 -21.02 0.41 -12.88
C SER A 99 -20.31 1.66 -13.44
N ARG A 100 -18.99 1.62 -13.60
CA ARG A 100 -18.22 2.71 -14.24
C ARG A 100 -18.52 2.81 -15.74
N LEU A 101 -18.57 1.68 -16.44
CA LEU A 101 -18.92 1.64 -17.87
C LEU A 101 -20.36 2.12 -18.10
N GLU A 102 -21.30 1.72 -17.25
CA GLU A 102 -22.70 2.18 -17.28
C GLU A 102 -22.80 3.70 -17.11
N ARG A 103 -22.06 4.27 -16.14
CA ARG A 103 -22.02 5.73 -15.91
C ARG A 103 -21.48 6.48 -17.13
N LEU A 104 -20.42 5.97 -17.76
CA LEU A 104 -19.87 6.62 -18.96
C LEU A 104 -20.77 6.50 -20.16
N GLN A 105 -21.43 5.36 -20.32
CA GLN A 105 -22.46 5.20 -21.33
C GLN A 105 -23.59 6.22 -21.13
N GLN A 106 -24.04 6.45 -19.90
CA GLN A 106 -25.06 7.45 -19.58
C GLN A 106 -24.59 8.88 -19.87
N GLN A 107 -23.36 9.24 -19.53
CA GLN A 107 -22.78 10.56 -19.84
C GLN A 107 -22.72 10.81 -21.35
N MET A 108 -22.27 9.83 -22.12
CA MET A 108 -22.26 9.92 -23.59
C MET A 108 -23.66 10.07 -24.19
N GLN A 109 -24.68 9.43 -23.60
CA GLN A 109 -26.07 9.57 -24.04
C GLN A 109 -26.66 10.96 -23.75
N GLN A 110 -26.16 11.67 -22.73
CA GLN A 110 -26.60 13.02 -22.36
C GLN A 110 -25.92 14.12 -23.19
N GLY A 111 -25.04 13.77 -24.13
CA GLY A 111 -24.36 14.71 -25.02
C GLY A 111 -23.05 15.26 -24.48
N ASP A 112 -22.61 14.82 -23.30
CA ASP A 112 -21.30 15.16 -22.75
C ASP A 112 -20.23 14.26 -23.36
N ASN A 113 -19.18 14.88 -23.91
CA ASN A 113 -18.02 14.14 -24.38
C ASN A 113 -17.18 13.74 -23.15
N PRO A 114 -16.91 12.44 -22.92
CA PRO A 114 -16.12 12.03 -21.77
C PRO A 114 -14.74 12.69 -21.81
N THR A 115 -14.38 13.32 -20.69
CA THR A 115 -13.10 14.03 -20.56
C THR A 115 -11.94 13.03 -20.52
N GLN A 116 -10.72 13.50 -20.72
CA GLN A 116 -9.53 12.65 -20.56
C GLN A 116 -9.47 12.03 -19.15
N ALA A 117 -9.91 12.74 -18.11
CA ALA A 117 -10.01 12.23 -16.74
C ALA A 117 -11.07 11.13 -16.58
N ASP A 118 -12.15 11.15 -17.37
CA ASP A 118 -13.18 10.12 -17.39
C ASP A 118 -12.67 8.82 -18.01
N TRP A 119 -11.93 8.93 -19.13
CA TRP A 119 -11.23 7.80 -19.76
C TRP A 119 -10.13 7.23 -18.85
N PHE A 120 -9.36 8.07 -18.15
CA PHE A 120 -8.40 7.61 -17.15
C PHE A 120 -9.09 6.98 -15.92
N SER A 121 -10.29 7.42 -15.54
CA SER A 121 -11.05 6.80 -14.43
C SER A 121 -11.51 5.36 -14.72
N LEU A 122 -11.68 5.02 -16.00
CA LEU A 122 -11.91 3.64 -16.45
C LEU A 122 -10.64 2.80 -16.38
N LEU A 123 -9.51 3.38 -16.80
CA LEU A 123 -8.25 2.67 -16.95
C LEU A 123 -7.57 2.42 -15.61
N GLU A 124 -7.47 3.41 -14.73
CA GLU A 124 -6.41 3.35 -13.72
C GLU A 124 -6.83 3.98 -12.38
N MET A 125 -6.99 3.08 -11.43
CA MET A 125 -6.61 3.26 -10.04
C MET A 125 -6.39 1.88 -9.42
N MET A 126 -7.13 0.85 -9.87
CA MET A 126 -6.90 -0.53 -9.43
C MET A 126 -5.50 -0.97 -9.85
N SER A 127 -5.17 -0.97 -11.15
CA SER A 127 -3.84 -1.40 -11.63
C SER A 127 -2.67 -0.56 -11.10
N MET A 128 -2.82 0.76 -10.92
CA MET A 128 -1.74 1.62 -10.42
C MET A 128 -1.47 1.37 -8.94
N PHE A 129 -2.50 1.38 -8.09
CA PHE A 129 -2.33 1.08 -6.67
C PHE A 129 -1.88 -0.37 -6.46
N ASP A 130 -2.33 -1.31 -7.29
CA ASP A 130 -1.91 -2.72 -7.27
C ASP A 130 -0.39 -2.90 -7.55
N LYS A 131 0.29 -1.92 -8.20
CA LYS A 131 1.76 -1.93 -8.37
C LYS A 131 2.50 -1.66 -7.05
N TYR A 132 1.89 -0.91 -6.13
CA TYR A 132 2.57 -0.39 -4.92
C TYR A 132 1.97 -0.89 -3.61
N PHE A 133 0.75 -1.42 -3.63
CA PHE A 133 0.01 -1.87 -2.46
C PHE A 133 -0.59 -3.26 -2.70
N THR A 134 -0.58 -4.08 -1.66
CA THR A 134 -1.30 -5.35 -1.66
C THR A 134 -2.81 -5.13 -1.50
N PRO A 135 -3.67 -6.09 -1.89
CA PRO A 135 -5.11 -5.99 -1.68
C PRO A 135 -5.50 -5.71 -0.21
N GLN A 136 -4.80 -6.34 0.74
CA GLN A 136 -5.05 -6.15 2.17
C GLN A 136 -4.69 -4.74 2.65
N GLU A 137 -3.62 -4.15 2.10
CA GLU A 137 -3.24 -2.77 2.41
C GLU A 137 -4.22 -1.77 1.82
N LEU A 138 -4.75 -2.04 0.63
CA LEU A 138 -5.75 -1.18 -0.02
C LEU A 138 -7.07 -1.11 0.74
N GLU A 139 -7.46 -2.17 1.45
CA GLU A 139 -8.60 -2.14 2.37
C GLU A 139 -8.38 -1.19 3.56
N GLN A 140 -7.11 -0.98 3.94
CA GLN A 140 -6.72 -0.11 5.06
C GLN A 140 -6.38 1.32 4.62
N LEU A 141 -6.52 1.65 3.33
CA LEU A 141 -6.19 2.95 2.78
C LEU A 141 -7.48 3.74 2.50
N PRO A 142 -7.94 4.65 3.40
CA PRO A 142 -9.14 5.45 3.19
C PRO A 142 -9.15 6.20 1.86
N LEU A 143 -7.99 6.69 1.44
CA LEU A 143 -7.79 7.34 0.16
C LEU A 143 -8.29 6.50 -1.01
N TYR A 144 -8.05 5.19 -0.97
CA TYR A 144 -8.51 4.23 -1.97
C TYR A 144 -9.96 3.79 -1.75
N THR A 145 -10.34 3.42 -0.52
CA THR A 145 -11.66 2.84 -0.22
C THR A 145 -12.79 3.87 -0.31
N ALA A 146 -12.57 5.09 0.19
CA ALA A 146 -13.53 6.19 0.12
C ALA A 146 -13.34 7.08 -1.12
N ASN A 147 -12.37 6.76 -1.98
CA ASN A 147 -12.07 7.50 -3.22
C ASN A 147 -11.86 9.01 -2.95
N THR A 148 -11.16 9.33 -1.85
CA THR A 148 -11.14 10.70 -1.30
C THR A 148 -10.49 11.70 -2.24
N LEU A 149 -9.43 11.32 -2.98
CA LEU A 149 -8.78 12.21 -3.96
C LEU A 149 -9.74 12.73 -5.06
N LYS A 150 -10.88 12.06 -5.27
CA LYS A 150 -11.90 12.48 -6.24
C LYS A 150 -13.12 13.14 -5.60
N ASN A 151 -13.15 13.25 -4.28
CA ASN A 151 -14.23 13.94 -3.58
C ASN A 151 -14.10 15.47 -3.78
N GLN A 152 -15.19 16.18 -3.47
CA GLN A 152 -15.24 17.62 -3.62
C GLN A 152 -14.22 18.35 -2.74
N GLU A 153 -13.91 17.82 -1.55
CA GLU A 153 -12.93 18.42 -0.63
C GLU A 153 -11.52 18.45 -1.23
N TRP A 154 -11.06 17.33 -1.79
CA TRP A 154 -9.75 17.24 -2.42
C TRP A 154 -9.68 18.06 -3.70
N GLN A 155 -10.73 18.05 -4.52
CA GLN A 155 -10.79 18.90 -5.71
C GLN A 155 -10.71 20.39 -5.34
N GLN A 156 -11.39 20.81 -4.27
CA GLN A 156 -11.30 22.17 -3.74
C GLN A 156 -9.88 22.49 -3.25
N ARG A 157 -9.21 21.56 -2.52
CA ARG A 157 -7.82 21.73 -2.09
C ARG A 157 -6.87 21.95 -3.26
N VAL A 158 -6.95 21.07 -4.26
CA VAL A 158 -6.11 21.14 -5.46
C VAL A 158 -6.34 22.47 -6.20
N ALA A 159 -7.60 22.90 -6.34
CA ALA A 159 -7.94 24.18 -6.96
C ALA A 159 -7.39 25.39 -6.17
N THR A 160 -7.47 25.36 -4.84
CA THR A 160 -6.92 26.41 -3.98
C THR A 160 -5.41 26.52 -4.14
N VAL A 161 -4.69 25.40 -4.05
CA VAL A 161 -3.23 25.36 -4.24
C VAL A 161 -2.86 25.88 -5.63
N LYS A 162 -3.57 25.44 -6.67
CA LYS A 162 -3.37 25.92 -8.04
C LYS A 162 -3.50 27.44 -8.14
N SER A 163 -4.55 28.01 -7.56
CA SER A 163 -4.79 29.46 -7.58
C SER A 163 -3.71 30.25 -6.85
N LEU A 164 -3.22 29.75 -5.71
CA LEU A 164 -2.13 30.38 -4.95
C LEU A 164 -0.81 30.36 -5.75
N MET A 165 -0.51 29.24 -6.41
CA MET A 165 0.66 29.12 -7.29
C MET A 165 0.58 30.06 -8.50
N GLU A 166 -0.58 30.14 -9.17
CA GLU A 166 -0.80 31.04 -10.32
C GLU A 166 -0.65 32.52 -9.95
N LYS A 167 -1.03 32.90 -8.72
CA LYS A 167 -0.82 34.24 -8.17
C LYS A 167 0.63 34.50 -7.77
N GLY A 168 1.48 33.48 -7.73
CA GLY A 168 2.86 33.59 -7.26
C GLY A 168 2.95 33.87 -5.76
N GLU A 169 1.99 33.40 -4.96
CA GLU A 169 1.99 33.61 -3.52
C GLU A 169 3.21 32.97 -2.86
N SER A 170 3.80 33.69 -1.91
CA SER A 170 4.97 33.20 -1.17
C SER A 170 4.59 32.05 -0.25
N PRO A 171 5.39 30.97 -0.13
CA PRO A 171 5.17 29.94 0.88
C PRO A 171 5.11 30.44 2.33
N LYS A 172 5.63 31.65 2.58
CA LYS A 172 5.58 32.34 3.87
C LYS A 172 4.24 33.03 4.16
N SER A 173 3.34 33.15 3.19
CA SER A 173 2.04 33.77 3.41
C SER A 173 1.16 32.91 4.32
N ALA A 174 0.22 33.55 5.02
CA ALA A 174 -0.68 32.84 5.93
C ALA A 174 -1.59 31.87 5.16
N GLU A 175 -1.96 32.23 3.94
CA GLU A 175 -2.79 31.44 3.03
C GLU A 175 -2.10 30.15 2.58
N VAL A 176 -0.81 30.24 2.22
CA VAL A 176 -0.04 29.06 1.80
C VAL A 176 0.30 28.15 2.99
N GLN A 177 0.56 28.73 4.16
CA GLN A 177 0.71 27.96 5.40
C GLN A 177 -0.58 27.21 5.75
N ALA A 178 -1.73 27.89 5.70
CA ALA A 178 -3.03 27.30 6.01
C ALA A 178 -3.35 26.12 5.06
N VAL A 179 -3.22 26.30 3.75
CA VAL A 179 -3.47 25.19 2.81
C VAL A 179 -2.47 24.04 3.00
N GLY A 180 -1.22 24.35 3.36
CA GLY A 180 -0.19 23.36 3.67
C GLY A 180 -0.58 22.46 4.85
N VAL A 181 -0.96 23.07 5.97
CA VAL A 181 -1.44 22.34 7.17
C VAL A 181 -2.63 21.49 6.83
N GLU A 182 -3.65 22.10 6.25
CA GLU A 182 -4.89 21.41 6.01
C GLU A 182 -4.72 20.24 5.00
N TRP A 183 -3.81 20.37 4.02
CA TRP A 183 -3.46 19.30 3.09
C TRP A 183 -2.76 18.14 3.81
N MET A 184 -1.76 18.43 4.64
CA MET A 184 -1.02 17.40 5.37
C MET A 184 -1.90 16.68 6.39
N THR A 185 -2.77 17.40 7.11
CA THR A 185 -3.75 16.80 8.02
C THR A 185 -4.77 15.92 7.29
N ALA A 186 -5.25 16.35 6.12
CA ALA A 186 -6.14 15.54 5.29
C ALA A 186 -5.44 14.28 4.76
N LEU A 187 -4.18 14.40 4.34
CA LEU A 187 -3.38 13.29 3.85
C LEU A 187 -3.07 12.28 4.97
N GLU A 188 -2.78 12.74 6.19
CA GLU A 188 -2.60 11.87 7.37
C GLU A 188 -3.87 11.09 7.69
N ARG A 189 -5.02 11.76 7.70
CA ARG A 189 -6.33 11.11 7.84
C ARG A 189 -6.57 10.07 6.74
N ASP A 190 -6.31 10.43 5.49
CA ASP A 190 -6.69 9.62 4.33
C ASP A 190 -5.71 8.45 4.06
N THR A 191 -4.51 8.50 4.64
CA THR A 191 -3.59 7.36 4.73
C THR A 191 -3.86 6.46 5.93
N GLY A 192 -4.93 6.72 6.70
CA GLY A 192 -5.25 5.99 7.91
C GLY A 192 -4.25 6.21 9.03
N GLY A 193 -3.50 7.31 8.99
CA GLY A 193 -2.37 7.58 9.89
C GLY A 193 -1.18 6.64 9.66
N ASN A 194 -1.14 5.90 8.55
CA ASN A 194 -0.03 5.00 8.23
C ASN A 194 1.10 5.76 7.50
N PRO A 195 2.28 5.95 8.13
CA PRO A 195 3.39 6.70 7.52
C PRO A 195 3.99 5.99 6.32
N ASP A 196 3.89 4.66 6.26
CA ASP A 196 4.34 3.87 5.12
C ASP A 196 3.48 4.08 3.87
N PHE A 197 2.16 4.17 4.05
CA PHE A 197 1.24 4.50 2.96
C PHE A 197 1.50 5.91 2.43
N PHE A 198 1.76 6.87 3.33
CA PHE A 198 2.19 8.22 2.95
C PHE A 198 3.48 8.20 2.11
N ALA A 199 4.53 7.50 2.57
CA ALA A 199 5.80 7.44 1.86
C ALA A 199 5.66 6.84 0.46
N ARG A 200 4.89 5.75 0.32
CA ARG A 200 4.59 5.13 -0.98
C ARG A 200 3.78 6.05 -1.90
N LEU A 201 2.75 6.74 -1.39
CA LEU A 201 1.99 7.73 -2.17
C LEU A 201 2.88 8.86 -2.69
N ASN A 202 3.77 9.37 -1.84
CA ASN A 202 4.73 10.40 -2.24
C ASN A 202 5.67 9.87 -3.33
N GLN A 203 6.14 8.63 -3.22
CA GLN A 203 6.96 8.00 -4.25
C GLN A 203 6.21 7.82 -5.59
N ILE A 204 4.93 7.45 -5.55
CA ILE A 204 4.10 7.33 -6.76
C ILE A 204 4.06 8.67 -7.52
N HIS A 205 3.82 9.78 -6.82
CA HIS A 205 3.81 11.11 -7.45
C HIS A 205 5.16 11.52 -8.07
N LEU A 206 6.28 11.01 -7.55
CA LEU A 206 7.62 11.31 -8.07
C LEU A 206 8.05 10.40 -9.23
N THR A 207 7.40 9.26 -9.40
CA THR A 207 7.84 8.21 -10.34
C THR A 207 6.83 7.92 -11.44
N ASP A 208 5.54 8.18 -11.21
CA ASP A 208 4.46 7.85 -12.12
C ASP A 208 3.54 9.07 -12.37
N ASN A 209 3.45 9.46 -13.64
CA ASN A 209 2.59 10.57 -14.06
C ASN A 209 1.10 10.19 -14.10
N GLU A 210 0.73 8.90 -14.02
CA GLU A 210 -0.66 8.42 -14.03
C GLU A 210 -1.49 9.08 -12.91
N LEU A 211 -0.92 9.21 -11.70
CA LEU A 211 -1.60 9.82 -10.57
C LEU A 211 -1.79 11.34 -10.76
N MET A 212 -0.81 12.01 -11.38
CA MET A 212 -0.95 13.42 -11.75
C MET A 212 -2.09 13.63 -12.75
N PHE A 213 -2.21 12.81 -13.80
CA PHE A 213 -3.27 12.96 -14.80
C PHE A 213 -4.68 12.74 -14.23
N SER A 214 -4.81 11.86 -13.24
CA SER A 214 -6.11 11.52 -12.65
C SER A 214 -6.54 12.46 -11.52
N THR A 215 -5.60 13.08 -10.82
CA THR A 215 -5.87 13.94 -9.63
C THR A 215 -5.62 15.41 -9.89
N GLY A 216 -4.83 15.76 -10.91
CA GLY A 216 -4.33 17.11 -11.16
C GLY A 216 -3.22 17.55 -10.21
N ILE A 217 -2.76 16.69 -9.29
CA ILE A 217 -1.69 16.98 -8.33
C ILE A 217 -0.34 16.80 -9.02
N THR A 218 0.40 17.90 -9.16
CA THR A 218 1.73 17.92 -9.78
C THR A 218 2.85 17.89 -8.74
N GLU A 219 4.06 17.51 -9.14
CA GLU A 219 5.26 17.59 -8.27
C GLU A 219 5.48 19.02 -7.74
N ALA A 220 5.27 20.05 -8.58
CA ALA A 220 5.38 21.44 -8.18
C ALA A 220 4.34 21.84 -7.11
N MET A 221 3.13 21.28 -7.17
CA MET A 221 2.13 21.47 -6.12
C MET A 221 2.57 20.81 -4.81
N ILE A 222 3.15 19.60 -4.88
CA ILE A 222 3.63 18.89 -3.69
C ILE A 222 4.76 19.67 -3.02
N ASP A 223 5.75 20.16 -3.78
CA ASP A 223 6.83 21.01 -3.24
C ASP A 223 6.27 22.31 -2.65
N PHE A 224 5.32 22.96 -3.32
CA PHE A 224 4.67 24.19 -2.82
C PHE A 224 3.93 23.98 -1.50
N VAL A 225 3.13 22.91 -1.40
CA VAL A 225 2.42 22.50 -0.18
C VAL A 225 3.40 22.16 0.94
N ALA A 226 4.46 21.40 0.63
CA ALA A 226 5.49 21.04 1.61
C ALA A 226 6.24 22.26 2.17
N ARG A 227 6.51 23.27 1.33
CA ARG A 227 7.09 24.55 1.77
C ARG A 227 6.13 25.33 2.67
N GLY A 228 4.86 25.42 2.28
CA GLY A 228 3.84 26.07 3.10
C GLY A 228 3.69 25.42 4.48
N PHE A 229 3.63 24.09 4.52
CA PHE A 229 3.60 23.34 5.77
C PHE A 229 4.88 23.54 6.60
N SER A 230 6.04 23.61 5.96
CA SER A 230 7.31 23.87 6.64
C SER A 230 7.37 25.27 7.26
N GLU A 231 6.88 26.30 6.56
CA GLU A 231 6.78 27.66 7.08
C GLU A 231 5.78 27.75 8.24
N TYR A 232 4.69 26.97 8.19
CA TYR A 232 3.78 26.83 9.33
C TYR A 232 4.51 26.25 10.55
N GLN A 233 5.26 25.16 10.38
CA GLN A 233 6.03 24.53 11.45
C GLN A 233 7.07 25.52 12.04
N LEU A 234 7.79 26.23 11.18
CA LEU A 234 8.71 27.29 11.58
C LEU A 234 8.00 28.40 12.37
N SER A 235 6.78 28.78 11.99
CA SER A 235 5.98 29.78 12.72
C SER A 235 5.68 29.36 14.16
N ARG A 236 5.55 28.04 14.42
CA ARG A 236 5.37 27.48 15.77
C ARG A 236 6.65 27.50 16.59
N PHE A 237 7.81 27.31 15.96
CA PHE A 237 9.09 27.43 16.67
C PHE A 237 9.44 28.87 17.02
N LYS A 238 9.08 29.83 16.15
CA LYS A 238 9.51 31.23 16.24
C LYS A 238 9.34 31.89 17.62
N PRO A 239 8.22 31.72 18.36
CA PRO A 239 8.04 32.33 19.69
C PRO A 239 9.01 31.82 20.75
N HIS A 240 9.64 30.66 20.54
CA HIS A 240 10.50 29.99 21.53
C HIS A 240 12.01 30.19 21.25
N LEU A 241 12.33 30.83 20.12
CA LEU A 241 13.70 30.97 19.61
C LEU A 241 14.16 32.43 19.59
N THR A 242 15.47 32.65 19.76
CA THR A 242 16.06 33.97 19.47
C THR A 242 16.08 34.20 17.94
N ALA A 243 16.29 35.44 17.50
CA ALA A 243 16.39 35.76 16.08
C ALA A 243 17.53 34.98 15.39
N GLU A 244 18.68 34.82 16.07
CA GLU A 244 19.82 34.04 15.58
C GLU A 244 19.47 32.55 15.47
N GLN A 245 18.88 31.97 16.52
CA GLN A 245 18.44 30.57 16.52
C GLN A 245 17.41 30.32 15.41
N PHE A 246 16.44 31.20 15.25
CA PHE A 246 15.41 31.08 14.21
C PHE A 246 16.00 31.18 12.79
N THR A 247 17.04 32.00 12.60
CA THR A 247 17.73 32.11 11.30
C THR A 247 18.39 30.78 10.93
N VAL A 248 19.09 30.14 11.86
CA VAL A 248 19.70 28.82 11.65
C VAL A 248 18.64 27.77 11.33
N VAL A 249 17.58 27.69 12.13
CA VAL A 249 16.48 26.72 11.93
C VAL A 249 15.81 26.91 10.58
N SER A 250 15.37 28.13 10.27
CA SER A 250 14.64 28.43 9.02
C SER A 250 15.46 28.19 7.75
N GLN A 251 16.79 28.37 7.79
CA GLN A 251 17.65 28.16 6.63
C GLN A 251 17.74 26.69 6.19
N HIS A 252 17.66 25.77 7.15
CA HIS A 252 17.96 24.35 6.93
C HIS A 252 16.73 23.44 7.06
N TYR A 253 15.65 23.89 7.69
CA TYR A 253 14.49 23.07 8.02
C TYR A 253 13.88 22.33 6.82
N PHE A 254 13.61 23.05 5.72
CA PHE A 254 12.97 22.45 4.55
C PHE A 254 13.85 21.40 3.86
N GLU A 255 15.13 21.71 3.63
CA GLU A 255 16.05 20.80 2.95
C GLU A 255 16.34 19.55 3.78
N SER A 256 16.54 19.72 5.10
CA SER A 256 16.67 18.57 6.01
C SER A 256 15.39 17.74 6.09
N GLY A 257 14.21 18.34 5.90
CA GLY A 257 12.92 17.65 5.92
C GLY A 257 12.65 16.72 4.73
N LYS A 258 13.43 16.78 3.64
CA LYS A 258 13.20 15.94 2.45
C LYS A 258 13.34 14.44 2.71
N VAL A 259 14.13 14.05 3.71
CA VAL A 259 14.28 12.63 4.12
C VAL A 259 13.13 12.14 5.02
N TRP A 260 12.22 13.03 5.43
CA TRP A 260 11.16 12.71 6.39
C TRP A 260 10.26 11.55 5.96
N PRO A 261 9.77 11.45 4.71
CA PRO A 261 8.91 10.33 4.31
C PRO A 261 9.60 8.97 4.43
N GLU A 262 10.86 8.86 3.98
CA GLU A 262 11.66 7.64 4.11
C GLU A 262 11.92 7.31 5.59
N PHE A 263 12.27 8.33 6.38
CA PHE A 263 12.52 8.17 7.82
C PHE A 263 11.29 7.65 8.57
N ILE A 264 10.15 8.31 8.42
CA ILE A 264 8.95 8.03 9.21
C ILE A 264 8.33 6.67 8.84
N SER A 265 8.36 6.30 7.55
CA SER A 265 8.00 4.95 7.09
C SER A 265 8.95 3.90 7.69
N GLY A 266 10.26 4.13 7.62
CA GLY A 266 11.25 3.18 8.11
C GLY A 266 11.13 2.90 9.61
N ILE A 267 10.99 3.94 10.43
CA ILE A 267 10.85 3.78 11.89
C ILE A 267 9.52 3.13 12.27
N TYR A 268 8.44 3.45 11.55
CA TYR A 268 7.14 2.82 11.74
C TYR A 268 7.15 1.34 11.39
N ASN A 269 7.73 0.97 10.26
CA ASN A 269 7.83 -0.42 9.83
C ASN A 269 8.66 -1.26 10.82
N ALA A 270 9.77 -0.71 11.31
CA ALA A 270 10.59 -1.37 12.34
C ALA A 270 9.81 -1.57 13.65
N LEU A 271 9.06 -0.55 14.09
CA LEU A 271 8.19 -0.64 15.26
C LEU A 271 7.10 -1.72 15.07
N LYS A 272 6.43 -1.76 13.91
CA LYS A 272 5.38 -2.77 13.61
C LYS A 272 5.93 -4.18 13.47
N ALA A 273 7.17 -4.33 13.00
CA ALA A 273 7.86 -5.61 12.96
C ALA A 273 8.31 -6.09 14.36
N GLY A 274 8.29 -5.22 15.37
CA GLY A 274 8.76 -5.53 16.71
C GLY A 274 10.29 -5.53 16.84
N ASP A 275 10.98 -4.81 15.96
CA ASP A 275 12.45 -4.72 15.98
C ASP A 275 12.92 -4.09 17.29
N ALA A 276 14.02 -4.60 17.86
CA ALA A 276 14.61 -4.01 19.07
C ALA A 276 15.20 -2.61 18.78
N PRO A 277 15.06 -1.63 19.69
CA PRO A 277 15.59 -0.28 19.48
C PRO A 277 17.09 -0.20 19.21
N ASP A 278 17.88 -1.15 19.70
CA ASP A 278 19.32 -1.26 19.52
C ASP A 278 19.76 -2.10 18.31
N SER A 279 18.80 -2.62 17.54
CA SER A 279 19.05 -3.40 16.33
C SER A 279 19.76 -2.55 15.25
N PRO A 280 20.57 -3.16 14.37
CA PRO A 280 21.33 -2.42 13.36
C PRO A 280 20.46 -1.53 12.45
N ASN A 281 19.27 -2.02 12.06
CA ASN A 281 18.33 -1.28 11.23
C ASN A 281 17.79 -0.03 11.95
N VAL A 282 17.34 -0.20 13.19
CA VAL A 282 16.76 0.89 13.97
C VAL A 282 17.83 1.92 14.37
N GLN A 283 19.06 1.48 14.64
CA GLN A 283 20.19 2.37 14.90
C GLN A 283 20.57 3.20 13.67
N LYS A 284 20.46 2.65 12.45
CA LYS A 284 20.62 3.41 11.20
C LYS A 284 19.56 4.51 11.07
N LEU A 285 18.30 4.18 11.35
CA LEU A 285 17.18 5.15 11.34
C LEU A 285 17.37 6.25 12.40
N ALA A 286 17.80 5.88 13.61
CA ALA A 286 18.13 6.85 14.66
C ALA A 286 19.28 7.79 14.24
N GLY A 287 20.30 7.27 13.56
CA GLY A 287 21.39 8.07 12.98
C GLY A 287 20.90 9.02 11.89
N MET A 288 19.96 8.59 11.05
CA MET A 288 19.32 9.45 10.04
C MET A 288 18.56 10.60 10.69
N TRP A 289 17.78 10.31 11.74
CA TRP A 289 17.09 11.34 12.52
C TRP A 289 18.07 12.34 13.16
N LEU A 290 19.13 11.86 13.81
CA LEU A 290 20.13 12.73 14.41
C LEU A 290 20.83 13.61 13.38
N THR A 291 21.13 13.07 12.19
CA THR A 291 21.73 13.84 11.10
C THR A 291 20.80 14.95 10.64
N MET A 292 19.53 14.63 10.37
CA MET A 292 18.50 15.61 10.01
C MET A 292 18.33 16.67 11.10
N PHE A 293 18.20 16.26 12.36
CA PHE A 293 17.98 17.16 13.50
C PHE A 293 19.19 18.05 13.76
N ASN A 294 20.41 17.53 13.65
CA ASN A 294 21.65 18.30 13.77
C ASN A 294 21.77 19.34 12.66
N GLN A 295 21.40 19.01 11.43
CA GLN A 295 21.52 19.92 10.29
C GLN A 295 20.72 21.21 10.49
N PHE A 296 19.45 21.13 10.91
CA PHE A 296 18.66 22.34 11.09
C PHE A 296 18.77 22.99 12.48
N THR A 297 19.36 22.31 13.46
CA THR A 297 19.71 22.92 14.76
C THR A 297 21.15 23.45 14.82
N GLY A 298 21.94 23.26 13.76
CA GLY A 298 23.37 23.58 13.77
C GLY A 298 24.16 22.78 14.82
N GLY A 299 23.59 21.69 15.35
CA GLY A 299 24.19 20.89 16.43
C GLY A 299 24.16 21.54 17.82
N ASP A 300 23.45 22.66 18.02
CA ASP A 300 23.34 23.31 19.34
C ASP A 300 22.45 22.47 20.31
N PRO A 301 23.02 21.89 21.39
CA PRO A 301 22.27 21.05 22.32
C PRO A 301 21.12 21.78 23.04
N LEU A 302 21.26 23.09 23.30
CA LEU A 302 20.21 23.87 23.95
C LEU A 302 19.05 24.13 22.99
N LEU A 303 19.36 24.43 21.73
CA LEU A 303 18.35 24.57 20.68
C LEU A 303 17.61 23.26 20.43
N GLN A 304 18.35 22.15 20.40
CA GLN A 304 17.77 20.82 20.29
C GLN A 304 16.78 20.51 21.41
N GLU A 305 17.13 20.81 22.66
CA GLU A 305 16.23 20.57 23.79
C GLU A 305 14.99 21.47 23.78
N LYS A 306 15.15 22.73 23.35
CA LYS A 306 14.00 23.63 23.13
C LYS A 306 13.03 23.03 22.11
N ILE A 307 13.53 22.58 20.95
CA ILE A 307 12.66 21.99 19.91
C ILE A 307 12.00 20.71 20.41
N ARG A 308 12.71 19.83 21.12
CA ARG A 308 12.11 18.64 21.75
C ARG A 308 11.01 18.99 22.73
N THR A 309 11.18 20.05 23.51
CA THR A 309 10.16 20.54 24.44
C THR A 309 8.91 21.02 23.69
N ILE A 310 9.07 21.74 22.58
CA ILE A 310 7.93 22.19 21.76
C ILE A 310 7.12 20.99 21.24
N TYR A 311 7.78 19.96 20.71
CA TYR A 311 7.10 18.73 20.28
C TYR A 311 6.37 17.99 21.42
N ARG A 312 6.81 18.16 22.67
CA ARG A 312 6.17 17.56 23.85
C ARG A 312 4.97 18.36 24.35
N GLU A 313 5.04 19.69 24.27
CA GLU A 313 4.04 20.61 24.85
C GLU A 313 2.97 21.06 23.85
N ASP A 314 3.28 21.06 22.55
CA ASP A 314 2.36 21.46 21.47
C ASP A 314 1.94 20.23 20.65
N PRO A 315 0.90 19.48 21.05
CA PRO A 315 0.49 18.28 20.30
C PRO A 315 0.02 18.59 18.87
N VAL A 316 -0.35 19.85 18.58
CA VAL A 316 -0.75 20.28 17.24
C VAL A 316 0.42 20.25 16.27
N ILE A 317 1.65 20.48 16.74
CA ILE A 317 2.85 20.50 15.88
C ILE A 317 3.16 19.15 15.24
N SER A 318 2.67 18.06 15.84
CA SER A 318 2.83 16.70 15.32
C SER A 318 1.79 16.33 14.26
N GLN A 319 0.71 17.12 14.10
CA GLN A 319 -0.30 16.87 13.07
C GLN A 319 0.30 17.07 11.67
N GLY A 320 -0.05 16.18 10.74
CA GLY A 320 0.48 16.16 9.39
C GLY A 320 1.94 15.69 9.31
N THR A 321 2.49 15.12 10.39
CA THR A 321 3.85 14.57 10.40
C THR A 321 3.89 13.06 10.50
N TRP A 322 2.76 12.40 10.79
CA TRP A 322 2.67 10.96 11.09
C TRP A 322 3.51 10.51 12.30
N MET A 323 4.08 11.45 13.05
CA MET A 323 4.81 11.18 14.28
C MET A 323 3.81 10.98 15.43
N THR A 324 3.56 9.72 15.78
CA THR A 324 2.74 9.38 16.95
C THR A 324 3.59 9.36 18.23
N PRO A 325 2.99 9.49 19.42
CA PRO A 325 3.72 9.34 20.69
C PRO A 325 4.45 7.99 20.81
N GLU A 326 3.87 6.92 20.26
CA GLU A 326 4.46 5.57 20.24
C GLU A 326 5.74 5.53 19.39
N ILE A 327 5.68 6.07 18.17
CA ILE A 327 6.86 6.18 17.28
C ILE A 327 7.94 7.04 17.93
N GLY A 328 7.55 8.18 18.54
CA GLY A 328 8.46 9.07 19.23
C GLY A 328 9.19 8.38 20.39
N GLN A 329 8.46 7.66 21.25
CA GLN A 329 9.06 6.92 22.37
C GLN A 329 10.03 5.83 21.89
N TYR A 330 9.66 5.11 20.84
CA TYR A 330 10.49 4.08 20.23
C TYR A 330 11.79 4.67 19.66
N LEU A 331 11.68 5.78 18.93
CA LEU A 331 12.83 6.52 18.40
C LEU A 331 13.76 7.03 19.51
N PHE A 332 13.23 7.63 20.58
CA PHE A 332 14.06 8.12 21.69
C PHE A 332 14.80 7.00 22.42
N SER A 333 14.17 5.82 22.53
CA SER A 333 14.82 4.63 23.06
C SER A 333 16.01 4.23 22.17
N ALA A 334 15.81 4.20 20.85
CA ALA A 334 16.87 3.90 19.89
C ALA A 334 18.02 4.92 19.94
N ILE A 335 17.72 6.22 20.03
CA ILE A 335 18.72 7.28 20.15
C ILE A 335 19.54 7.11 21.44
N SER A 336 18.91 6.73 22.55
CA SER A 336 19.61 6.52 23.83
C SER A 336 20.67 5.42 23.73
N PHE A 337 20.36 4.32 23.03
CA PHE A 337 21.34 3.26 22.75
C PHE A 337 22.47 3.73 21.83
N LEU A 338 22.17 4.58 20.85
CA LEU A 338 23.15 5.09 19.91
C LEU A 338 24.16 6.01 20.60
N LEU A 339 23.67 6.87 21.50
CA LEU A 339 24.51 7.77 22.31
C LEU A 339 25.32 7.03 23.38
N ALA A 340 24.83 5.92 23.92
CA ALA A 340 25.56 5.10 24.88
C ALA A 340 26.72 4.30 24.26
N LYS A 341 26.78 4.19 22.94
CA LYS A 341 27.87 3.51 22.19
C LYS A 341 28.96 4.48 21.70
N GLN A 342 28.75 5.78 21.83
CA GLN A 342 29.74 6.84 21.56
C GLN A 342 30.48 7.20 22.84
#